data_AF-A0A0P7VT75-F1
#
_entry.id   AF-A0A0P7VT75-F1
#
_cell.length_a   1.000
_cell.length_b   1.000
_cell.length_c   1.000
_cell.angle_alpha   90.00
_cell.angle_beta   90.00
_cell.angle_gamma   90.00
#
_symmetry.space_group_name_H-M   'P 1'
#
loop_
_entity.id
_entity.type
_entity.pdbx_description
1 polymer ?
#
loop_
_entity_poly.entity_id
_entity_poly.type
_entity_poly.pdbx_seq_one_letter_code
_entity_poly.pdbx_strand_id
1 'polypeptide(L)'
;MIDWDKIAELRNDIGQEDFDEVVELFLEEVEEAMERLRAGLPADKLECCLHFLKGSALNLGFTAFSELCAKGEAASAAGDYTSIDLCEVIQTYDASKATFLKTLENIDIA
;
A
#
# COMPACT_ATOMS: atom_id res chain seq x y z
N MET A 1 -3.96 10.19 -0.26
CA MET A 1 -3.26 11.10 0.66
C MET A 1 -2.04 10.36 1.16
N ILE A 2 -0.85 10.98 1.11
CA ILE A 2 0.40 10.36 1.56
C ILE A 2 0.90 11.13 2.79
N ASP A 3 1.20 10.42 3.86
CA ASP A 3 1.85 10.92 5.06
C ASP A 3 3.37 10.97 4.83
N TRP A 4 3.85 12.16 4.44
CA TRP A 4 5.26 12.40 4.13
C TRP A 4 6.14 12.50 5.39
N ASP A 5 5.56 12.85 6.54
CA ASP A 5 6.29 12.87 7.79
C ASP A 5 6.70 11.44 8.16
N LYS A 6 5.81 10.47 7.94
CA LYS A 6 6.11 9.04 8.16
C LYS A 6 7.25 8.54 7.28
N ILE A 7 7.28 8.98 6.02
CA ILE A 7 8.32 8.62 5.06
C ILE A 7 9.67 9.24 5.47
N ALA A 8 9.65 10.50 5.94
CA ALA A 8 10.86 11.16 6.42
C ALA A 8 11.42 10.48 7.70
N GLU A 9 10.56 10.07 8.62
CA GLU A 9 10.95 9.24 9.78
C GLU A 9 11.60 7.93 9.33
N LEU A 10 10.95 7.20 8.42
CA LEU A 10 11.47 5.93 7.89
C LEU A 10 12.84 6.11 7.23
N ARG A 11 13.02 7.18 6.44
CA ARG A 11 14.30 7.52 5.82
C ARG A 11 15.38 7.85 6.84
N ASN A 12 15.03 8.53 7.93
CA ASN A 12 15.98 8.85 9.00
C ASN A 12 16.38 7.61 9.81
N ASP A 13 15.45 6.69 10.03
CA ASP A 13 15.68 5.46 10.81
C ASP A 13 16.52 4.43 10.04
N ILE A 14 16.28 4.29 8.73
CA ILE A 14 17.02 3.36 7.84
C ILE A 14 18.35 3.97 7.41
N GLY A 15 18.40 5.30 7.23
CA GLY A 15 19.52 6.00 6.62
C GLY A 15 19.31 6.17 5.11
N GLN A 16 19.83 7.27 4.57
CA GLN A 16 19.60 7.67 3.18
C GLN A 16 20.12 6.65 2.16
N GLU A 17 21.25 5.99 2.43
CA GLU A 17 21.89 5.06 1.50
C GLU A 17 21.11 3.75 1.35
N ASP A 18 20.44 3.29 2.41
CA ASP A 18 19.70 2.03 2.43
C ASP A 18 18.19 2.23 2.16
N PHE A 19 17.69 3.48 2.23
CA PHE A 19 16.27 3.77 2.12
C PHE A 19 15.68 3.40 0.75
N ASP A 20 16.38 3.72 -0.33
CA ASP A 20 15.87 3.49 -1.69
C ASP A 20 15.73 1.99 -2.00
N GLU A 21 16.73 1.18 -1.59
CA GLU A 21 16.69 -0.29 -1.73
C GLU A 21 15.54 -0.89 -0.91
N VAL A 22 15.36 -0.42 0.34
CA VAL A 22 14.28 -0.92 1.19
C VAL A 22 12.91 -0.56 0.61
N VAL A 23 12.74 0.67 0.13
CA VAL A 23 11.48 1.11 -0.51
C VAL A 23 11.20 0.33 -1.78
N GLU A 24 12.21 0.08 -2.62
CA GLU A 24 12.08 -0.73 -3.82
C GLU A 24 11.58 -2.14 -3.48
N LEU A 25 12.23 -2.82 -2.54
CA LEU A 25 11.83 -4.16 -2.10
C LEU A 25 10.40 -4.18 -1.54
N PHE A 26 10.03 -3.19 -0.72
CA PHE A 26 8.66 -3.08 -0.21
C PHE A 26 7.64 -2.87 -1.33
N LEU A 27 7.95 -2.03 -2.31
CA LEU A 27 7.05 -1.77 -3.44
C LEU A 27 6.88 -3.00 -4.32
N GLU A 28 7.92 -3.82 -4.51
CA GLU A 28 7.84 -5.09 -5.21
C GLU A 28 6.87 -6.06 -4.51
N GLU A 29 7.01 -6.25 -3.19
CA GLU A 29 6.11 -7.13 -2.42
C GLU A 29 4.65 -6.66 -2.46
N VAL A 30 4.43 -5.33 -2.39
CA VAL A 30 3.09 -4.76 -2.50
C VAL A 30 2.52 -4.97 -3.90
N GLU A 31 3.32 -4.79 -4.96
CA GLU A 31 2.86 -5.05 -6.32
C GLU A 31 2.48 -6.51 -6.53
N GLU A 32 3.26 -7.48 -6.02
CA GLU A 32 2.88 -8.89 -6.11
C GLU A 32 1.50 -9.16 -5.47
N ALA A 33 1.23 -8.56 -4.32
CA ALA A 33 -0.07 -8.68 -3.66
C ALA A 33 -1.18 -7.99 -4.47
N MET A 34 -0.89 -6.83 -5.07
CA MET A 34 -1.84 -6.11 -5.93
C MET A 34 -2.12 -6.85 -7.24
N GLU A 35 -1.14 -7.50 -7.84
CA GLU A 35 -1.32 -8.37 -9.02
C GLU A 35 -2.26 -9.52 -8.72
N ARG A 36 -2.08 -10.18 -7.57
CA ARG A 36 -2.99 -11.25 -7.11
C ARG A 36 -4.41 -10.70 -6.90
N LEU A 37 -4.53 -9.53 -6.28
CA LEU A 37 -5.83 -8.87 -6.07
C LEU A 37 -6.52 -8.56 -7.41
N ARG A 38 -5.79 -7.97 -8.37
CA ARG A 38 -6.25 -7.65 -9.73
C ARG A 38 -6.63 -8.90 -10.54
N ALA A 39 -5.93 -10.01 -10.33
CA ALA A 39 -6.23 -11.29 -10.98
C ALA A 39 -7.52 -11.97 -10.45
N GLY A 40 -8.08 -11.45 -9.35
CA GLY A 40 -9.26 -12.02 -8.70
C GLY A 40 -8.90 -13.09 -7.70
N LEU A 41 -8.67 -12.67 -6.46
CA LEU A 41 -8.47 -13.59 -5.34
C LEU A 41 -9.77 -14.30 -4.96
N PRO A 42 -9.71 -15.56 -4.52
CA PRO A 42 -10.85 -16.21 -3.88
C PRO A 42 -11.16 -15.52 -2.54
N ALA A 43 -12.44 -15.53 -2.15
CA ALA A 43 -12.94 -14.78 -1.01
C ALA A 43 -12.21 -15.12 0.31
N ASP A 44 -11.87 -16.39 0.52
CA ASP A 44 -11.15 -16.87 1.71
C ASP A 44 -9.68 -16.39 1.80
N LYS A 45 -9.14 -15.79 0.74
CA LYS A 45 -7.80 -15.18 0.71
C LYS A 45 -7.82 -13.67 0.77
N LEU A 46 -9.00 -13.07 0.61
CA LEU A 46 -9.13 -11.63 0.52
C LEU A 46 -8.78 -10.93 1.83
N GLU A 47 -9.24 -11.46 2.97
CA GLU A 47 -8.91 -10.94 4.30
C GLU A 47 -7.40 -10.84 4.52
N CYS A 48 -6.67 -11.94 4.30
CA CYS A 48 -5.22 -11.97 4.48
C CYS A 48 -4.48 -11.03 3.53
N CYS A 49 -4.93 -10.95 2.26
CA CYS A 49 -4.34 -10.03 1.29
C CYS A 49 -4.55 -8.57 1.70
N LEU A 50 -5.77 -8.19 2.10
CA LEU A 50 -6.08 -6.83 2.54
C LEU A 50 -5.38 -6.48 3.85
N HIS A 51 -5.24 -7.43 4.77
CA HIS A 51 -4.44 -7.25 5.99
C HIS A 51 -2.97 -6.93 5.68
N PHE A 52 -2.36 -7.67 4.75
CA PHE A 52 -1.00 -7.43 4.29
C PHE A 52 -0.89 -6.03 3.67
N LEU A 53 -1.74 -5.71 2.70
CA LEU A 53 -1.74 -4.42 2.00
C LEU A 53 -1.96 -3.24 2.96
N LYS A 54 -2.83 -3.39 3.98
CA LYS A 54 -3.04 -2.39 5.04
C LYS A 54 -1.74 -2.06 5.77
N GLY A 55 -0.99 -3.10 6.19
CA GLY A 55 0.27 -2.95 6.92
C GLY A 55 1.33 -2.27 6.08
N SER A 56 1.51 -2.70 4.83
CA SER A 56 2.48 -2.10 3.91
C SER A 56 2.12 -0.65 3.57
N ALA A 57 0.83 -0.36 3.36
CA ALA A 57 0.34 0.99 3.12
C ALA A 57 0.64 1.94 4.30
N LEU A 58 0.48 1.47 5.53
CA LEU A 58 0.76 2.28 6.72
C LEU A 58 2.25 2.65 6.82
N ASN A 59 3.13 1.70 6.50
CA ASN A 59 4.58 1.93 6.53
C ASN A 59 5.05 2.93 5.47
N LEU A 60 4.41 2.93 4.29
CA LEU A 60 4.70 3.88 3.20
C LEU A 60 3.90 5.19 3.31
N GLY A 61 3.10 5.37 4.37
CA GLY A 61 2.27 6.55 4.56
C GLY A 61 1.07 6.65 3.61
N PHE A 62 0.68 5.59 2.90
CA PHE A 62 -0.47 5.57 1.99
C PHE A 62 -1.79 5.50 2.77
N THR A 63 -2.12 6.55 3.53
CA THR A 63 -3.21 6.55 4.53
C THR A 63 -4.56 6.16 3.94
N ALA A 64 -4.97 6.78 2.83
CA ALA A 64 -6.24 6.47 2.17
C ALA A 64 -6.32 5.00 1.69
N PHE A 65 -5.21 4.45 1.18
CA PHE A 65 -5.14 3.06 0.76
C PHE A 65 -5.22 2.11 1.97
N SER A 66 -4.49 2.43 3.04
CA SER A 66 -4.52 1.68 4.31
C SER A 66 -5.94 1.61 4.89
N GLU A 67 -6.68 2.72 4.87
CA GLU A 67 -8.07 2.78 5.35
C GLU A 67 -9.01 1.88 4.53
N LEU A 68 -8.87 1.88 3.20
CA LEU A 68 -9.67 1.00 2.33
C LEU A 68 -9.35 -0.47 2.57
N CYS A 69 -8.07 -0.81 2.72
CA CYS A 69 -7.64 -2.16 3.07
C CYS A 69 -8.19 -2.59 4.44
N ALA A 70 -8.17 -1.72 5.44
CA ALA A 70 -8.73 -2.00 6.77
C ALA A 70 -10.25 -2.25 6.73
N LYS A 71 -11.00 -1.46 5.94
CA LYS A 71 -12.44 -1.67 5.74
C LYS A 71 -12.72 -3.00 5.06
N GLY A 72 -12.00 -3.30 3.98
CA GLY A 72 -12.19 -4.55 3.25
C GLY A 72 -11.75 -5.79 4.03
N GLU A 73 -10.70 -5.68 4.85
CA GLU A 73 -10.29 -6.73 5.81
C GLU A 73 -11.42 -7.02 6.81
N ALA A 74 -11.98 -5.98 7.44
CA ALA A 74 -13.08 -6.14 8.38
C ALA A 74 -14.34 -6.73 7.74
N ALA A 75 -14.68 -6.29 6.52
CA ALA A 75 -15.80 -6.84 5.75
C ALA A 75 -15.57 -8.31 5.36
N SER A 76 -14.34 -8.67 4.96
CA SER A 76 -13.97 -10.05 4.65
C SER A 76 -14.10 -10.96 5.86
N ALA A 77 -13.61 -10.51 7.03
CA ALA A 77 -13.75 -11.24 8.30
C ALA A 77 -15.23 -11.43 8.72
N ALA A 78 -16.10 -10.49 8.35
CA ALA A 78 -17.55 -10.59 8.56
C ALA A 78 -18.27 -11.43 7.48
N GLY A 79 -17.56 -11.87 6.43
CA GLY A 79 -18.12 -12.58 5.28
C GLY A 79 -18.94 -11.71 4.32
N ASP A 80 -18.87 -10.38 4.46
CA ASP A 80 -19.57 -9.42 3.61
C ASP A 80 -18.69 -8.97 2.43
N TYR A 81 -18.35 -9.91 1.56
CA TYR A 81 -17.50 -9.63 0.40
C TYR A 81 -18.14 -8.67 -0.62
N THR A 82 -19.47 -8.53 -0.59
CA THR A 82 -20.22 -7.66 -1.51
C THR A 82 -20.08 -6.18 -1.20
N SER A 83 -19.70 -5.80 0.02
CA SER A 83 -19.46 -4.40 0.39
C SER A 83 -18.03 -3.93 0.11
N ILE A 84 -17.16 -4.83 -0.36
CA ILE A 84 -15.75 -4.53 -0.66
C ILE A 84 -15.64 -4.00 -2.09
N ASP A 85 -15.34 -2.71 -2.22
CA ASP A 85 -15.03 -2.11 -3.52
C ASP A 85 -13.54 -2.32 -3.87
N LEU A 86 -13.27 -3.46 -4.51
CA LEU A 86 -11.90 -3.76 -4.99
C LEU A 86 -11.43 -2.81 -6.08
N CYS A 87 -12.34 -2.18 -6.83
CA CYS A 87 -11.97 -1.21 -7.85
C CYS A 87 -11.42 0.07 -7.18
N GLU A 88 -12.08 0.54 -6.12
CA GLU A 88 -11.63 1.68 -5.33
C GLU A 88 -10.28 1.41 -4.66
N VAL A 89 -10.08 0.20 -4.10
CA VAL A 89 -8.81 -0.24 -3.52
C VAL A 89 -7.67 -0.15 -4.54
N ILE A 90 -7.88 -0.71 -5.75
CA ILE A 90 -6.88 -0.71 -6.82
C ILE A 90 -6.56 0.71 -7.30
N GLN A 91 -7.59 1.52 -7.58
CA GLN A 91 -7.40 2.89 -8.06
C GLN A 91 -6.67 3.77 -7.05
N THR A 92 -6.98 3.60 -5.76
CA THR A 92 -6.35 4.37 -4.69
C THR A 92 -4.88 4.00 -4.53
N TYR A 93 -4.53 2.71 -4.68
CA TYR A 93 -3.14 2.27 -4.73
C TYR A 93 -2.39 2.89 -5.91
N ASP A 94 -2.92 2.76 -7.13
CA ASP A 94 -2.28 3.25 -8.35
C ASP A 94 -1.98 4.76 -8.26
N ALA A 95 -2.95 5.54 -7.77
CA ALA A 95 -2.80 6.98 -7.56
C ALA A 95 -1.76 7.31 -6.47
N SER A 96 -1.73 6.54 -5.38
CA SER A 96 -0.78 6.73 -4.29
C SER A 96 0.64 6.40 -4.75
N LYS A 97 0.84 5.26 -5.43
CA LYS A 97 2.14 4.86 -5.98
C LYS A 97 2.68 5.89 -6.98
N ALA A 98 1.85 6.32 -7.93
CA ALA A 98 2.26 7.32 -8.93
C ALA A 98 2.70 8.64 -8.27
N THR A 99 1.98 9.08 -7.23
CA THR A 99 2.36 10.28 -6.48
C THR A 99 3.64 10.06 -5.67
N PHE A 100 3.79 8.89 -5.07
CA PHE A 100 4.94 8.52 -4.26
C PHE A 100 6.24 8.53 -5.07
N LEU A 101 6.28 7.79 -6.17
CA LEU A 101 7.44 7.70 -7.06
C LEU A 101 7.82 9.06 -7.64
N LYS A 102 6.84 9.83 -8.11
CA LYS A 102 7.09 11.17 -8.64
C LYS A 102 7.74 12.10 -7.62
N THR A 103 7.37 11.99 -6.35
CA THR A 103 7.98 12.82 -5.30
C THR A 103 9.40 12.35 -4.96
N LEU A 104 9.64 11.03 -4.88
CA LEU A 104 10.98 10.50 -4.64
C LEU A 104 11.97 10.94 -5.72
N GLU A 105 11.58 10.87 -7.00
CA GLU A 105 12.38 11.38 -8.12
C GLU A 105 12.75 12.87 -7.98
N ASN A 106 11.91 13.67 -7.30
CA ASN A 106 12.17 15.09 -7.06
C ASN A 106 13.05 15.34 -5.83
N ILE A 107 13.15 14.39 -4.89
CA ILE A 107 13.95 14.51 -3.67
C ILE A 107 15.43 14.22 -3.96
N ASP A 108 15.75 13.35 -4.94
CA ASP A 108 17.14 13.01 -5.31
C ASP A 108 17.88 14.10 -6.12
N ILE A 109 17.20 15.19 -6.49
CA ILE A 109 17.78 16.30 -7.28
C ILE A 109 18.17 17.51 -6.39
N ALA A 110 17.98 17.43 -5.07
CA ALA A 110 18.28 18.51 -4.12
C ALA A 110 19.47 18.19 -3.20
#